data_AF-A0A661L5A9-F1
#
_entry.id   AF-A0A661L5A9-F1
#
_cell.length_a   1.000
_cell.length_b   1.000
_cell.length_c   1.000
_cell.angle_alpha   90.00
_cell.angle_beta   90.00
_cell.angle_gamma   90.00
#
_symmetry.space_group_name_H-M   'P 1'
#
loop_
_entity.id
_entity.type
_entity.pdbx_description
1 polymer ?
#
loop_
_entity_poly.entity_id
_entity_poly.type
_entity_poly.pdbx_seq_one_letter_code
_entity_poly.pdbx_strand_id
1 'polypeptide(L)' 'MEIYVARQPIFNKNKKIYGYELLFRGGTTNAFPPIDGDTATSKLLSNSFF' A
#
# COMPACT_ATOMS: atom_id res chain seq x y z
N MET A 1 -1.62 14.15 -10.49
CA MET A 1 -1.63 12.67 -10.51
C MET A 1 -2.12 12.24 -9.14
N GLU A 2 -3.24 11.55 -9.04
CA GLU A 2 -3.77 11.13 -7.74
C GLU A 2 -3.04 9.88 -7.27
N ILE A 3 -2.54 9.92 -6.03
CA ILE A 3 -1.80 8.84 -5.40
C ILE A 3 -2.74 8.09 -4.47
N TYR A 4 -2.89 6.78 -4.71
CA TYR A 4 -3.71 5.90 -3.89
C TYR A 4 -2.81 4.88 -3.18
N VAL A 5 -2.67 5.01 -1.86
CA VAL A 5 -1.90 4.09 -1.01
C VAL A 5 -2.73 3.74 0.21
N ALA A 6 -2.91 2.44 0.47
CA ALA A 6 -3.49 1.97 1.73
C ALA A 6 -2.38 1.55 2.69
N ARG A 7 -2.63 1.69 4.00
CA ARG A 7 -1.71 1.28 5.07
C ARG A 7 -2.45 0.35 6.01
N GLN A 8 -1.87 -0.82 6.26
CA GLN A 8 -2.41 -1.78 7.22
C GLN A 8 -1.51 -1.81 8.46
N PRO A 9 -2.02 -1.43 9.65
CA PRO A 9 -1.22 -1.47 10.87
C PRO A 9 -0.89 -2.91 11.26
N ILE A 10 0.37 -3.15 11.58
CA ILE A 10 0.86 -4.39 12.18
C ILE A 10 1.06 -4.11 13.67
N PHE A 11 0.37 -4.86 14.52
CA PHE A 11 0.44 -4.72 15.98
C PHE A 11 1.43 -5.71 16.59
N ASN A 12 2.13 -5.31 17.64
CA ASN A 12 2.90 -6.23 18.48
C ASN A 12 1.99 -6.98 19.48
N LYS A 13 2.58 -7.90 20.25
CA LYS A 13 1.87 -8.70 21.27
C LYS A 13 1.14 -7.87 22.34
N ASN A 14 1.53 -6.61 22.52
CA ASN A 14 0.90 -5.67 23.46
C ASN A 14 -0.16 -4.79 22.78
N LYS A 15 -0.62 -5.14 21.57
CA LYS A 15 -1.56 -4.37 20.73
C LYS A 15 -1.08 -2.94 20.41
N LYS A 16 0.23 -2.68 20.48
CA LYS A 16 0.81 -1.40 20.05
C LYS A 16 1.24 -1.50 18.59
N ILE A 17 1.11 -0.42 17.84
CA ILE A 17 1.55 -0.34 16.44
C ILE A 17 3.06 -0.59 16.40
N TYR A 18 3.46 -1.61 15.65
CA TYR A 18 4.86 -1.96 15.39
C TYR A 18 5.33 -1.38 14.06
N GLY A 19 4.45 -1.36 13.07
CA GLY A 19 4.71 -0.82 11.74
C GLY A 19 3.46 -0.85 10.87
N TYR A 20 3.64 -0.56 9.60
CA TYR A 20 2.57 -0.62 8.60
C TYR A 20 3.04 -1.41 7.38
N GLU A 21 2.17 -2.29 6.89
CA GLU A 21 2.27 -2.80 5.53
C GLU A 21 1.70 -1.76 4.57
N LEU A 22 2.43 -1.49 3.50
CA LEU A 22 1.97 -0.62 2.42
C LEU A 22 1.27 -1.47 1.36
N LEU A 23 0.08 -1.05 0.96
CA LEU A 23 -0.74 -1.77 0.01
C LEU A 23 -1.02 -0.89 -1.20
N PHE A 24 -0.68 -1.40 -2.38
CA PHE A 24 -0.98 -0.75 -3.65
C PHE A 24 -2.49 -0.56 -3.82
N ARG A 25 -2.88 0.61 -4.35
CA ARG A 25 -4.23 0.90 -4.80
C ARG A 25 -4.14 1.54 -6.18
N GLY A 26 -4.91 1.00 -7.13
CA GLY A 26 -5.02 1.54 -8.50
C GLY A 26 -6.08 2.63 -8.65
N GLY A 27 -6.81 2.97 -7.59
CA GLY A 27 -7.93 3.91 -7.58
C GLY A 27 -8.85 3.67 -6.37
N THR A 28 -10.07 4.21 -6.43
CA THR A 28 -11.11 4.06 -5.39
C THR A 28 -11.87 2.74 -5.47
N THR A 29 -11.79 2.02 -6.59
CA THR A 29 -12.41 0.70 -6.75
C THR A 29 -11.75 -0.32 -5.82
N ASN A 30 -12.55 -1.00 -5.01
CA ASN A 30 -12.07 -2.07 -4.13
C ASN A 30 -11.82 -3.38 -4.90
N ALA A 31 -10.86 -3.34 -5.82
CA ALA A 31 -10.43 -4.48 -6.62
C ALA A 31 -8.92 -4.42 -6.83
N PHE A 32 -8.30 -5.59 -6.96
CA PHE A 32 -6.95 -5.66 -7.47
C PHE A 32 -7.01 -5.49 -9.00
N PRO A 33 -6.45 -4.42 -9.58
CA PRO A 33 -6.50 -4.23 -11.03
C PRO A 33 -5.61 -5.26 -11.73
N PRO A 34 -5.86 -5.57 -13.02
CA PRO A 34 -5.00 -6.43 -13.82
C PRO A 34 -3.70 -5.71 -14.18
N ILE A 35 -2.81 -5.55 -13.20
CA ILE A 35 -1.49 -4.94 -13.33
C ILE A 35 -0.43 -5.94 -12.89
N ASP A 36 0.76 -5.82 -13.49
CA ASP A 36 1.94 -6.53 -13.06
C ASP A 36 2.34 -6.17 -11.61
N GLY A 37 2.78 -7.17 -10.85
CA GLY A 37 3.08 -7.05 -9.42
C GLY A 37 4.33 -6.20 -9.14
N ASP A 38 5.35 -6.30 -9.99
CA ASP A 38 6.58 -5.52 -9.85
C ASP A 38 6.30 -4.05 -10.14
N THR A 39 5.49 -3.78 -11.17
CA THR A 39 5.02 -2.44 -11.50
C THR A 39 4.18 -1.84 -10.37
N ALA A 40 3.27 -2.61 -9.77
CA ALA A 40 2.46 -2.16 -8.64
C ALA A 40 3.34 -1.82 -7.43
N THR A 41 4.34 -2.65 -7.14
CA THR A 41 5.28 -2.45 -6.03
C THR A 41 6.17 -1.24 -6.25
N SER A 42 6.74 -1.08 -7.45
CA SER A 42 7.56 0.09 -7.81
C SER A 42 6.77 1.38 -7.67
N LYS A 43 5.54 1.43 -8.20
CA LYS A 43 4.64 2.59 -8.05
C LYS A 43 4.31 2.87 -6.59
N LEU A 44 4.05 1.84 -5.79
CA LEU A 44 3.76 1.97 -4.37
C LEU A 44 4.95 2.61 -3.62
N LEU A 45 6.18 2.17 -3.92
CA LEU A 45 7.39 2.73 -3.32
C LEU A 45 7.60 4.18 -3.75
N SER A 46 7.50 4.47 -5.05
CA SER A 46 7.62 5.83 -5.58
C SER A 46 6.62 6.78 -4.91
N ASN A 47 5.37 6.36 -4.78
CA ASN A 47 4.29 7.15 -4.18
C ASN A 47 4.36 7.29 -2.65
N SER A 48 5.12 6.44 -1.97
CA SER A 48 5.19 6.42 -0.50
C SER A 48 6.39 7.16 0.05
N PHE A 49 7.45 7.33 -0.75
CA PHE A 49 8.74 7.88 -0.31
C PHE A 49 9.16 9.16 -1.04
N PHE A 50 8.52 9.51 -2.16
CA PHE A 50 8.80 10.71 -2.95
C PHE A 50 7.51 11.52 -3.14
#